data_AF-A0A528CJW8-F1
#
_entry.id   AF-A0A528CJW8-F1
#
_cell.length_a   1.000
_cell.length_b   1.000
_cell.length_c   1.000
_cell.angle_alpha   90.00
_cell.angle_beta   90.00
_cell.angle_gamma   90.00
#
_symmetry.space_group_name_H-M   'P 1'
#
loop_
_entity.id
_entity.type
_entity.pdbx_description
1 polymer ?
#
loop_
_entity_poly.entity_id
_entity_poly.type
_entity_poly.pdbx_seq_one_letter_code
_entity_poly.pdbx_strand_id
1 'polypeptide(L)'
;VLIRPGTVEDVETIYAALLRLGAHIGAHQEITSTAEDLRTYGFGEKPAFSTLIAEVGGEFAGLCLHFPIFSTWMGRPGVYVQDLYV
;
A
#
# COMPACT_ATOMS: atom_id res chain seq x y z
N VAL A 1 15.39 -9.80 6.26
CA VAL A 1 14.21 -9.06 5.76
C VAL A 1 13.17 -9.09 6.87
N LEU A 2 12.71 -7.93 7.31
CA LEU A 2 11.58 -7.79 8.24
C LEU A 2 10.35 -7.38 7.41
N ILE A 3 9.19 -7.98 7.68
CA ILE A 3 7.91 -7.54 7.12
C ILE A 3 7.02 -7.12 8.28
N ARG A 4 6.49 -5.91 8.23
CA ARG A 4 5.64 -5.34 9.30
C ARG A 4 4.43 -4.61 8.70
N PRO A 5 3.35 -4.43 9.47
CA PRO A 5 2.31 -3.47 9.11
C PRO A 5 2.91 -2.07 8.91
N GLY A 6 2.44 -1.36 7.89
CA GLY A 6 2.73 0.05 7.75
C GLY A 6 1.98 0.86 8.81
N THR A 7 2.57 1.97 9.22
CA THR A 7 1.98 2.93 10.17
C THR A 7 1.81 4.29 9.50
N VAL A 8 1.16 5.22 10.19
CA VAL A 8 0.91 6.56 9.67
C VAL A 8 2.22 7.36 9.45
N GLU A 9 3.29 6.97 10.13
CA GLU A 9 4.64 7.49 9.93
C GLU A 9 5.26 7.06 8.59
N ASP A 10 4.78 5.96 7.99
CA ASP A 10 5.28 5.45 6.71
C ASP A 10 4.62 6.12 5.49
N VAL A 11 3.64 7.01 5.68
CA VAL A 11 2.81 7.59 4.59
C VAL A 11 3.65 8.16 3.45
N GLU A 12 4.69 8.94 3.75
CA GLU A 12 5.56 9.54 2.73
C GLU A 12 6.35 8.46 1.98
N THR A 13 6.82 7.43 2.69
CA THR A 13 7.55 6.29 2.10
C THR A 13 6.63 5.47 1.19
N ILE A 14 5.39 5.21 1.62
CA ILE A 14 4.35 4.51 0.86
C ILE A 14 4.04 5.31 -0.41
N TYR A 15 3.77 6.62 -0.29
CA TYR A 15 3.46 7.48 -1.43
C TYR A 15 4.62 7.51 -2.44
N ALA A 16 5.86 7.63 -1.96
CA ALA A 16 7.04 7.58 -2.81
C ALA A 16 7.18 6.23 -3.55
N ALA A 17 6.84 5.11 -2.90
CA ALA A 17 6.83 3.80 -3.55
C ALA A 17 5.75 3.70 -4.64
N LEU A 18 4.55 4.23 -4.41
CA LEU A 18 3.48 4.29 -5.42
C LEU A 18 3.90 5.15 -6.62
N LEU A 19 4.54 6.31 -6.41
CA LEU A 19 5.07 7.13 -7.49
C LEU A 19 6.14 6.39 -8.30
N ARG A 20 7.05 5.66 -7.64
CA ARG A 20 8.06 4.83 -8.32
C ARG A 20 7.44 3.69 -9.10
N LEU A 21 6.42 3.03 -8.55
CA LEU A 21 5.65 1.99 -9.24
C LEU A 21 4.97 2.57 -10.49
N GLY A 22 4.26 3.69 -10.35
CA GLY A 22 3.61 4.39 -11.45
C GLY A 22 4.60 4.80 -12.55
N ALA A 23 5.77 5.30 -12.19
CA ALA A 23 6.83 5.60 -13.15
C ALA A 23 7.34 4.34 -13.86
N HIS A 24 7.56 3.24 -13.13
CA HIS A 24 8.03 1.97 -13.70
C HIS A 24 7.07 1.38 -14.74
N ILE A 25 5.76 1.46 -14.49
CA ILE A 25 4.73 0.94 -15.40
C ILE A 25 4.25 1.97 -16.45
N GLY A 26 4.85 3.17 -16.48
CA GLY A 26 4.48 4.23 -17.43
C GLY A 26 3.17 4.98 -17.11
N ALA A 27 2.62 4.80 -15.91
CA ALA A 27 1.34 5.37 -15.48
C ALA A 27 1.47 6.52 -14.44
N HIS A 28 2.64 7.13 -14.30
CA HIS A 28 2.89 8.20 -13.32
C HIS A 28 1.89 9.38 -13.38
N GLN A 29 1.36 9.71 -14.56
CA GLN A 29 0.38 10.79 -14.73
C GLN A 29 -1.03 10.43 -14.25
N GLU A 30 -1.30 9.14 -14.05
CA GLU A 30 -2.58 8.63 -13.52
C GLU A 30 -2.64 8.74 -11.98
N ILE A 31 -1.51 8.97 -11.31
CA ILE A 31 -1.48 9.16 -9.85
C ILE A 31 -1.87 10.61 -9.53
N THR A 32 -3.17 10.80 -9.29
CA THR A 32 -3.74 12.10 -8.87
C THR A 32 -3.89 12.22 -7.35
N SER A 33 -3.68 11.14 -6.61
CA SER A 33 -3.71 11.12 -5.15
C SER A 33 -2.50 11.83 -4.54
N THR A 34 -2.63 12.26 -3.29
CA THR A 34 -1.57 12.87 -2.49
C THR A 34 -1.20 11.99 -1.30
N ALA A 35 -0.07 12.28 -0.65
CA ALA A 35 0.29 11.64 0.63
C ALA A 35 -0.77 11.89 1.71
N GLU A 36 -1.42 13.05 1.72
CA GLU A 36 -2.48 13.38 2.67
C GLU A 36 -3.75 12.54 2.45
N ASP A 37 -4.06 12.18 1.20
CA ASP A 37 -5.14 11.23 0.91
C ASP A 37 -4.84 9.86 1.52
N LEU A 38 -3.60 9.38 1.39
CA LEU A 38 -3.18 8.11 2.01
C LEU A 38 -3.24 8.18 3.54
N ARG A 39 -2.83 9.29 4.15
CA ARG A 39 -2.96 9.52 5.60
C ARG A 39 -4.42 9.46 6.03
N THR A 40 -5.28 10.20 5.34
CA THR A 40 -6.70 10.35 5.67
C THR A 40 -7.46 9.03 5.52
N TYR A 41 -7.30 8.35 4.38
CA TYR A 41 -8.09 7.16 4.07
C TYR A 41 -7.43 5.85 4.51
N GLY A 42 -6.11 5.81 4.66
CA GLY A 42 -5.37 4.60 5.03
C GLY A 42 -5.19 4.39 6.53
N PHE A 43 -5.27 5.45 7.33
CA PHE A 43 -4.91 5.41 8.76
C PHE A 43 -5.92 6.09 9.69
N GLY A 44 -7.13 6.39 9.20
CA GLY A 44 -8.25 6.86 10.01
C GLY A 44 -8.97 5.74 10.78
N GLU A 45 -10.08 6.06 11.45
CA GLU A 45 -10.86 5.09 12.26
C GLU A 45 -11.40 3.90 11.44
N LYS A 46 -11.63 4.10 10.14
CA LYS A 46 -12.12 3.09 9.19
C LYS A 46 -11.21 3.10 7.97
N PRO A 47 -10.04 2.46 8.05
CA PRO A 47 -9.06 2.51 6.97
C PRO A 47 -9.60 1.78 5.73
N ALA A 48 -9.46 2.42 4.57
CA ALA A 48 -9.90 1.90 3.28
C ALA A 48 -8.96 0.80 2.76
N PHE A 49 -7.71 0.76 3.22
CA PHE A 49 -6.69 -0.21 2.84
C PHE A 49 -5.76 -0.50 4.01
N SER A 50 -4.95 -1.54 3.88
CA SER A 50 -3.85 -1.86 4.78
C SER A 50 -2.55 -1.98 3.99
N THR A 51 -1.42 -1.80 4.66
CA THR A 51 -0.10 -1.94 4.04
C THR A 51 0.79 -2.87 4.83
N LEU A 52 1.65 -3.60 4.12
CA LEU A 52 2.83 -4.26 4.66
C LEU A 52 4.08 -3.59 4.07
N ILE A 53 5.04 -3.30 4.94
CA ILE A 53 6.34 -2.73 4.60
C ILE A 53 7.40 -3.82 4.79
N ALA A 54 8.24 -3.99 3.78
CA ALA A 54 9.44 -4.81 3.86
C ALA A 54 10.66 -3.92 4.17
N GLU A 55 11.53 -4.39 5.05
CA GLU A 55 12.77 -3.72 5.43
C GLU A 55 13.98 -4.66 5.34
N VAL A 56 15.11 -4.13 4.88
CA VAL A 56 16.41 -4.80 4.85
C VAL A 56 17.44 -3.92 5.54
N GLY A 57 17.95 -4.36 6.70
CA GLY A 57 18.88 -3.56 7.49
C GLY A 57 18.25 -2.29 8.09
N GLY A 58 16.93 -2.26 8.26
CA GLY A 58 16.18 -1.09 8.74
C GLY A 58 15.77 -0.12 7.63
N GLU A 59 16.21 -0.35 6.39
CA GLU A 59 15.86 0.46 5.24
C GLU A 59 14.65 -0.11 4.50
N PHE A 60 13.79 0.77 3.97
CA PHE A 60 12.65 0.39 3.16
C PHE A 60 13.10 -0.43 1.93
N ALA A 61 12.47 -1.58 1.74
CA ALA A 61 12.77 -2.51 0.64
C ALA A 61 11.53 -2.97 -0.13
N GLY A 62 10.32 -2.57 0.28
CA GLY A 62 9.12 -2.92 -0.46
C GLY A 62 7.82 -2.56 0.24
N LEU A 63 6.75 -2.54 -0.55
CA LEU A 63 5.39 -2.20 -0.17
C LEU A 63 4.42 -3.23 -0.74
N CYS A 64 3.46 -3.67 0.08
CA CYS A 64 2.25 -4.34 -0.36
C CYS A 64 1.04 -3.57 0.18
N LEU A 65 0.21 -3.00 -0.70
CA LEU A 65 -1.05 -2.33 -0.36
C LEU A 65 -2.21 -3.24 -0.74
N HIS A 66 -3.13 -3.46 0.19
CA HIS A 66 -4.20 -4.43 0.00
C HIS A 66 -5.49 -4.07 0.76
N PHE A 67 -6.61 -4.66 0.35
CA PHE A 67 -7.90 -4.51 1.01
C PHE A 67 -8.67 -5.83 1.10
N PRO A 68 -9.59 -5.97 2.08
CA PRO A 68 -10.41 -7.17 2.20
C PRO A 68 -11.38 -7.29 1.03
N ILE A 69 -11.60 -8.53 0.58
CA ILE A 69 -12.63 -8.88 -0.40
C ILE A 69 -13.42 -10.09 0.09
N PHE A 70 -14.57 -10.35 -0.54
CA PHE A 70 -15.33 -11.58 -0.35
C PHE A 70 -15.52 -12.29 -1.69
N SER A 71 -15.16 -13.57 -1.77
CA SER A 71 -15.41 -14.37 -2.96
C SER A 71 -16.82 -14.96 -2.90
N THR A 72 -17.70 -14.54 -3.82
CA THR A 72 -19.05 -15.14 -3.95
C THR A 72 -19.02 -16.58 -4.46
N TRP A 73 -17.93 -16.99 -5.12
CA TRP A 73 -17.77 -18.35 -5.63
C TRP A 73 -17.26 -19.30 -4.54
N MET A 74 -16.35 -18.85 -3.68
CA MET A 74 -15.81 -19.66 -2.58
C MET A 74 -16.54 -19.46 -1.26
N GLY A 75 -17.42 -18.45 -1.15
CA GLY A 75 -18.16 -18.13 0.06
C GLY A 75 -17.27 -17.74 1.26
N ARG A 76 -16.10 -17.13 1.02
CA ARG A 76 -15.13 -16.80 2.08
C ARG A 76 -14.45 -15.44 1.91
N PRO A 77 -14.05 -14.79 3.02
CA PRO A 77 -13.19 -13.61 3.00
C PRO A 77 -11.85 -13.90 2.32
N GLY A 78 -11.24 -12.87 1.77
CA GLY A 78 -9.91 -12.88 1.19
C GLY A 78 -9.30 -11.48 1.17
N VAL A 79 -8.18 -11.35 0.47
CA VAL A 79 -7.45 -10.11 0.31
C VAL A 79 -7.19 -9.88 -1.17
N TYR A 80 -7.41 -8.66 -1.63
CA TYR A 80 -6.99 -8.19 -2.95
C TYR A 80 -5.76 -7.31 -2.77
N VAL A 81 -4.67 -7.66 -3.45
CA VAL A 81 -3.44 -6.88 -3.48
C VAL A 81 -3.56 -5.87 -4.63
N GLN A 82 -3.65 -4.60 -4.27
CA GLN A 82 -3.77 -3.50 -5.23
C GLN A 82 -2.40 -3.12 -5.79
N ASP A 83 -1.43 -2.90 -4.91
CA ASP A 83 -0.07 -2.50 -5.29
C ASP A 83 0.96 -3.39 -4.59
N LEU A 84 1.97 -3.82 -5.36
CA LEU A 84 3.12 -4.57 -4.85
C LEU A 84 4.39 -3.99 -5.50
N TYR A 85 5.34 -3.54 -4.66
CA TYR A 85 6.56 -2.87 -5.09
C TYR A 85 7.76 -3.37 -4.27
N VAL A 86 8.89 -3.59 -4.92
CA VAL A 86 10.19 -3.99 -4.34
C VAL A 86 11.29 -3.21 -5.05
#